data_AF-A0A7X8J9P9-F1
#
_entry.id   AF-A0A7X8J9P9-F1
#
_cell.length_a   1.000
_cell.length_b   1.000
_cell.length_c   1.000
_cell.angle_alpha   90.00
_cell.angle_beta   90.00
_cell.angle_gamma   90.00
#
_symmetry.space_group_name_H-M   'P 1'
#
loop_
_entity.id
_entity.type
_entity.pdbx_description
1 polymer ?
#
loop_
_entity_poly.entity_id
_entity_poly.type
_entity_poly.pdbx_seq_one_letter_code
_entity_poly.pdbx_strand_id
1 'polypeptide(L)'
;MPKTFLVILFVMLFIIGCNDGPNETSHPLFVKYRKAHDSRKYSEASEYLKRYLKVRPDSAPAHLAMAALCEENLDDQLSAIFHYRRFLEIEPHSAQRHDVRKWIEAAEKRYYYKAKIKFNDPEDIASLQNTIYEFEQTLKLAQNENRRQSALVNERREKIAELEHELKLKNIEATDVSILKEQLKERNEVIVRLEIERKSLSLSDKEKENRLSELRESIKNQNAVVAELREKLVTSQKEAAKIPELSQQLEKLKQELAETQMKLTNIKLQNQSLLLESELKQEKNHAQTTISPENPSTNQ
;
A
#
# COMPACT_ATOMS: atom_id res chain seq x y z
N MET A 1 -38.21 19.20 -19.70
CA MET A 1 -36.90 18.56 -19.40
C MET A 1 -36.91 18.08 -17.95
N PRO A 2 -36.79 16.77 -17.71
CA PRO A 2 -37.02 16.11 -16.43
C PRO A 2 -35.73 16.08 -15.59
N LYS A 3 -35.29 17.23 -15.07
CA LYS A 3 -34.04 17.30 -14.29
C LYS A 3 -34.24 17.17 -12.77
N THR A 4 -35.45 17.38 -12.27
CA THR A 4 -35.77 17.24 -10.83
C THR A 4 -36.15 15.81 -10.43
N PHE A 5 -36.71 15.02 -11.36
CA PHE A 5 -37.06 13.61 -11.10
C PHE A 5 -35.82 12.71 -10.98
N LEU A 6 -34.74 13.06 -11.68
CA LEU A 6 -33.47 12.32 -11.65
C LEU A 6 -32.75 12.43 -10.29
N VAL A 7 -32.95 13.55 -9.57
CA VAL A 7 -32.29 13.79 -8.27
C VAL A 7 -32.98 13.03 -7.14
N ILE A 8 -34.30 12.84 -7.21
CA ILE A 8 -35.06 12.06 -6.21
C ILE A 8 -34.82 10.55 -6.40
N LEU A 9 -34.60 10.09 -7.64
CA LEU A 9 -34.22 8.70 -7.93
C LEU A 9 -32.82 8.34 -7.41
N PHE A 10 -31.91 9.32 -7.31
CA PHE A 10 -30.56 9.12 -6.79
C PHE A 10 -30.47 9.15 -5.26
N VAL A 11 -31.41 9.82 -4.57
CA VAL A 11 -31.46 9.89 -3.10
C VAL A 11 -32.21 8.70 -2.49
N MET A 12 -33.10 8.02 -3.24
CA MET A 12 -33.75 6.78 -2.78
C MET A 12 -32.89 5.51 -2.90
N LEU A 13 -31.74 5.56 -3.58
CA LEU A 13 -30.82 4.43 -3.69
C LEU A 13 -29.87 4.28 -2.49
N PHE A 14 -29.99 5.12 -1.46
CA PHE A 14 -29.16 5.07 -0.24
C PHE A 14 -29.89 4.58 1.02
N ILE A 15 -31.15 4.14 0.92
CA ILE A 15 -31.95 3.68 2.09
C ILE A 15 -32.45 2.24 1.97
N ILE A 16 -31.77 1.40 1.18
CA ILE A 16 -31.96 -0.06 1.21
C ILE A 16 -30.58 -0.71 1.30
N GLY A 17 -29.99 -0.56 2.48
CA GLY A 17 -28.78 -1.26 2.90
C GLY A 17 -29.04 -2.02 4.21
N CYS A 18 -30.19 -2.70 4.34
CA CYS A 18 -30.27 -3.83 5.25
C CYS A 18 -29.39 -4.93 4.66
N ASN A 19 -28.12 -4.92 5.06
CA ASN A 19 -27.14 -5.94 4.74
C ASN A 19 -27.44 -7.20 5.58
N ASP A 20 -28.56 -7.88 5.30
CA ASP A 20 -28.68 -9.31 5.60
C ASP A 20 -27.85 -10.03 4.54
N GLY A 21 -26.54 -10.05 4.76
CA GLY A 21 -25.62 -10.85 3.97
C GLY A 21 -26.06 -12.32 3.97
N PRO A 22 -25.65 -13.12 2.97
CA PRO A 22 -26.00 -14.54 2.89
C PRO A 22 -25.72 -15.28 4.20
N ASN A 23 -26.80 -15.72 4.85
CA ASN A 23 -26.86 -16.37 6.15
C ASN A 23 -25.75 -17.42 6.36
N GLU A 24 -24.94 -17.25 7.41
CA GLU A 24 -23.84 -18.14 7.83
C GLU A 24 -24.30 -19.59 7.86
N THR A 25 -25.54 -19.83 8.31
CA THR A 25 -26.10 -21.18 8.46
C THR A 25 -26.25 -21.95 7.14
N SER A 26 -26.25 -21.27 5.99
CA SER A 26 -26.34 -21.93 4.68
C SER A 26 -24.97 -22.19 4.05
N HIS A 27 -23.90 -21.59 4.57
CA HIS A 27 -22.59 -21.72 3.95
C HIS A 27 -22.00 -23.14 4.17
N PRO A 28 -21.52 -23.84 3.12
CA PRO A 28 -21.06 -25.22 3.23
C PRO A 28 -20.00 -25.45 4.32
N LEU A 29 -19.04 -24.52 4.47
CA LEU A 29 -18.02 -24.61 5.53
C LEU A 29 -18.62 -24.46 6.94
N PHE A 30 -19.62 -23.58 7.11
CA PHE A 30 -20.25 -23.37 8.41
C PHE A 30 -21.18 -24.53 8.78
N VAL A 31 -21.86 -25.12 7.79
CA VAL A 31 -22.61 -26.38 7.96
C VAL A 31 -21.68 -27.54 8.36
N LYS A 32 -20.51 -27.65 7.72
CA LYS A 32 -19.50 -28.66 8.08
C LYS A 32 -18.94 -28.43 9.49
N TYR A 33 -18.66 -27.18 9.86
CA TYR A 33 -18.31 -26.81 11.23
C TYR A 33 -19.36 -27.34 12.22
N ARG A 34 -20.64 -27.00 12.03
CA ARG A 34 -21.72 -27.44 12.93
C ARG A 34 -21.80 -28.96 13.03
N LYS A 35 -21.78 -29.66 11.88
CA LYS A 35 -21.79 -31.13 11.87
C LYS A 35 -20.61 -31.73 12.64
N ALA A 36 -19.41 -31.17 12.47
CA ALA A 36 -18.21 -31.62 13.18
C ALA A 36 -18.30 -31.31 14.68
N HIS A 37 -18.77 -30.12 15.05
CA HIS A 37 -19.03 -29.69 16.41
C HIS A 37 -20.04 -30.62 17.12
N ASP A 38 -21.18 -30.89 16.49
CA ASP A 38 -22.23 -31.77 17.02
C ASP A 38 -21.73 -33.21 17.18
N SER A 39 -20.80 -33.62 16.31
CA SER A 39 -20.09 -34.90 16.41
C SER A 39 -18.92 -34.89 17.40
N ARG A 40 -18.74 -33.80 18.17
CA ARG A 40 -17.64 -33.56 19.13
C ARG A 40 -16.23 -33.62 18.51
N LYS A 41 -16.12 -33.42 17.20
CA LYS A 41 -14.85 -33.35 16.46
C LYS A 41 -14.31 -31.92 16.45
N TYR A 42 -13.94 -31.43 17.63
CA TYR A 42 -13.65 -30.01 17.85
C TYR A 42 -12.47 -29.46 17.04
N SER A 43 -11.41 -30.27 16.84
CA SER A 43 -10.28 -29.89 15.98
C SER A 43 -10.69 -29.77 14.50
N GLU A 44 -11.55 -30.66 14.01
CA GLU A 44 -12.09 -30.58 12.64
C GLU A 44 -13.04 -29.37 12.50
N ALA A 45 -13.85 -29.13 13.53
CA ALA A 45 -14.77 -27.99 13.61
C ALA A 45 -14.00 -26.65 13.54
N SER A 46 -12.88 -26.53 14.25
CA SER A 46 -12.06 -25.31 14.22
C SER A 46 -11.39 -25.11 12.86
N GLU A 47 -10.94 -26.17 12.19
CA GLU A 47 -10.40 -26.06 10.83
C GLU A 47 -11.45 -25.58 9.81
N TYR A 48 -12.70 -26.03 9.92
CA TYR A 48 -13.78 -25.51 9.08
C TYR A 48 -14.08 -24.03 9.35
N LEU A 49 -14.10 -23.61 10.62
CA LEU A 49 -14.26 -22.20 10.99
C LEU A 49 -13.08 -21.34 10.53
N LYS A 50 -11.84 -21.81 10.66
CA LYS A 50 -10.65 -21.10 10.14
C LYS A 50 -10.75 -20.88 8.63
N ARG A 51 -11.10 -21.93 7.87
CA ARG A 51 -11.31 -21.81 6.42
C ARG A 51 -12.46 -20.88 6.09
N TYR A 52 -13.53 -20.89 6.87
CA TYR A 52 -14.66 -19.98 6.70
C TYR A 52 -14.25 -18.52 6.94
N LEU A 53 -13.54 -18.24 8.02
CA LEU A 53 -13.04 -16.91 8.36
C LEU A 53 -11.99 -16.38 7.36
N LYS A 54 -11.26 -17.26 6.67
CA LYS A 54 -10.42 -16.84 5.52
C LYS A 54 -11.25 -16.30 4.35
N VAL A 55 -12.46 -16.83 4.14
CA VAL A 55 -13.38 -16.39 3.07
C VAL A 55 -14.21 -15.19 3.54
N ARG A 56 -14.60 -15.17 4.81
CA ARG A 56 -15.41 -14.11 5.44
C ARG A 56 -14.79 -13.67 6.77
N PRO A 57 -13.78 -12.77 6.71
CA PRO A 57 -13.04 -12.36 7.90
C PRO A 57 -13.85 -11.49 8.86
N ASP A 58 -14.98 -10.95 8.43
CA ASP A 58 -15.82 -10.07 9.24
C ASP A 58 -17.14 -10.75 9.67
N SER A 59 -17.19 -12.08 9.65
CA SER A 59 -18.36 -12.80 10.16
C SER A 59 -18.37 -12.83 11.69
N ALA A 60 -19.15 -11.93 12.29
CA ALA A 60 -19.36 -11.90 13.74
C ALA A 60 -19.83 -13.26 14.29
N PRO A 61 -20.86 -13.94 13.72
CA PRO A 61 -21.29 -15.24 14.25
C PRO A 61 -20.19 -16.31 14.19
N ALA A 62 -19.33 -16.29 13.18
CA ALA A 62 -18.22 -17.24 13.10
C ALA A 62 -17.10 -16.94 14.09
N HIS A 63 -16.82 -15.67 14.37
CA HIS A 63 -15.93 -15.29 15.47
C HIS A 63 -16.47 -15.73 16.82
N LEU A 64 -17.77 -15.53 17.06
CA LEU A 64 -18.40 -15.98 18.30
C LEU A 64 -18.36 -17.50 18.45
N ALA A 65 -18.67 -18.24 17.38
CA ALA A 65 -18.61 -19.70 17.34
C ALA A 65 -17.19 -20.25 17.56
N MET A 66 -16.18 -19.61 16.97
CA MET A 66 -14.78 -20.00 17.17
C MET A 66 -14.35 -19.74 18.61
N ALA A 67 -14.73 -18.60 19.18
CA ALA A 67 -14.38 -18.26 20.55
C ALA A 67 -14.94 -19.27 21.56
N ALA A 68 -16.22 -19.63 21.43
CA ALA A 68 -16.85 -20.65 22.26
C ALA A 68 -16.19 -22.03 22.10
N LEU A 69 -15.90 -22.44 20.86
CA LEU A 69 -15.19 -23.70 20.58
C LEU A 69 -13.80 -23.75 21.23
N CYS A 70 -13.05 -22.64 21.15
CA CYS A 70 -11.73 -22.51 21.77
C CYS A 70 -11.80 -22.57 23.29
N GLU A 71 -12.74 -21.85 23.90
CA GLU A 71 -12.89 -21.77 25.35
C GLU A 71 -13.40 -23.07 25.96
N GLU A 72 -14.45 -23.66 25.39
CA GLU A 72 -15.18 -24.78 25.99
C GLU A 72 -14.61 -26.15 25.64
N ASN A 73 -13.97 -26.28 24.47
CA ASN A 73 -13.63 -27.60 23.93
C ASN A 73 -12.15 -27.80 23.60
N LEU A 74 -11.41 -26.74 23.32
CA LEU A 74 -9.99 -26.82 22.96
C LEU A 74 -9.04 -26.35 24.07
N ASP A 75 -9.57 -25.80 25.17
CA ASP A 75 -8.81 -25.23 26.29
C ASP A 75 -7.77 -24.17 25.83
N ASP A 76 -8.14 -23.40 24.80
CA ASP A 76 -7.33 -22.33 24.22
C ASP A 76 -7.95 -20.96 24.52
N GLN A 77 -7.61 -20.43 25.69
CA GLN A 77 -8.16 -19.15 26.16
C GLN A 77 -7.69 -17.95 25.33
N LEU A 78 -6.47 -17.98 24.77
CA LEU A 78 -5.96 -16.84 23.99
C LEU A 78 -6.71 -16.69 22.67
N SER A 79 -6.92 -17.80 21.95
CA SER A 79 -7.74 -17.79 20.73
C SER A 79 -9.19 -17.38 21.02
N ALA A 80 -9.75 -17.83 22.15
CA ALA A 80 -11.08 -17.41 22.58
C ALA A 80 -11.17 -15.89 22.79
N ILE A 81 -10.24 -15.31 23.55
CA ILE A 81 -10.16 -13.85 23.80
C ILE A 81 -10.05 -13.09 22.47
N PHE A 82 -9.18 -13.53 21.57
CA PHE A 82 -9.00 -12.90 20.26
C PHE A 82 -10.32 -12.85 19.47
N HIS A 83 -10.99 -13.99 19.35
CA HIS A 83 -12.22 -14.08 18.56
C HIS A 83 -13.42 -13.38 19.21
N TYR A 84 -13.54 -13.40 20.55
CA TYR A 84 -14.56 -12.61 21.25
C TYR A 84 -14.33 -11.10 21.06
N ARG A 85 -13.09 -10.62 21.12
CA ARG A 85 -12.78 -9.21 20.84
C ARG A 85 -13.13 -8.85 19.39
N ARG A 86 -12.80 -9.72 18.44
CA ARG A 86 -13.15 -9.51 17.03
C ARG A 86 -14.66 -9.45 16.79
N PHE A 87 -15.43 -10.30 17.47
CA PHE A 87 -16.90 -10.21 17.48
C PHE A 87 -17.39 -8.83 17.95
N LEU A 88 -16.85 -8.31 19.07
CA LEU A 88 -17.23 -7.00 19.60
C LEU A 88 -16.79 -5.82 18.73
N GLU A 89 -15.71 -5.96 17.97
CA GLU A 89 -15.28 -4.97 16.98
C GLU A 89 -16.26 -4.89 15.80
N ILE A 90 -16.76 -6.03 15.34
CA ILE A 90 -17.69 -6.12 14.21
C ILE A 90 -19.11 -5.72 14.63
N GLU A 91 -19.58 -6.19 15.80
CA GLU A 91 -20.89 -5.86 16.36
C GLU A 91 -20.80 -5.14 17.72
N PRO A 92 -20.39 -3.85 17.73
CA PRO A 92 -20.19 -3.09 18.97
C PRO A 92 -21.48 -2.83 19.77
N HIS A 93 -22.65 -3.06 19.17
CA HIS A 93 -23.97 -2.90 19.78
C HIS A 93 -24.77 -4.21 19.85
N SER A 94 -24.12 -5.37 19.70
CA SER A 94 -24.79 -6.67 19.78
C SER A 94 -25.52 -6.84 21.11
N ALA A 95 -26.68 -7.50 21.09
CA ALA A 95 -27.40 -7.86 22.31
C ALA A 95 -26.55 -8.75 23.24
N GLN A 96 -25.63 -9.54 22.66
CA GLN A 96 -24.73 -10.43 23.39
C GLN A 96 -23.49 -9.72 23.96
N ARG A 97 -23.32 -8.41 23.74
CA ARG A 97 -22.10 -7.67 24.11
C ARG A 97 -21.73 -7.79 25.58
N HIS A 98 -22.72 -7.77 26.47
CA HIS A 98 -22.49 -7.87 27.91
C HIS A 98 -21.94 -9.24 28.30
N ASP A 99 -22.51 -10.30 27.73
CA ASP A 99 -22.11 -11.67 28.02
C ASP A 99 -20.75 -11.98 27.39
N VAL A 100 -20.50 -11.54 26.16
CA VAL A 100 -19.19 -11.68 25.51
C VAL A 100 -18.08 -11.00 26.31
N ARG A 101 -18.33 -9.84 26.92
CA ARG A 101 -17.35 -9.22 27.82
C ARG A 101 -17.07 -10.06 29.05
N LYS A 102 -18.09 -10.67 29.65
CA LYS A 102 -17.89 -11.59 30.78
C LYS A 102 -17.12 -12.85 30.36
N TRP A 103 -17.35 -13.38 29.16
CA TRP A 103 -16.61 -14.53 28.62
C TRP A 103 -15.14 -14.17 28.39
N ILE A 104 -14.85 -12.98 27.86
CA ILE A 104 -13.47 -12.48 27.77
C ILE A 104 -12.82 -12.44 29.15
N GLU A 105 -13.46 -11.83 30.15
CA GLU A 105 -12.91 -11.77 31.52
C GLU A 105 -12.71 -13.16 32.14
N ALA A 106 -13.60 -14.12 31.87
CA ALA A 106 -13.48 -15.49 32.33
C ALA A 106 -12.31 -16.22 31.66
N ALA A 107 -12.17 -16.09 30.35
CA ALA A 107 -11.04 -16.64 29.59
C ALA A 107 -9.71 -16.02 30.04
N GLU A 108 -9.66 -14.70 30.25
CA GLU A 108 -8.48 -14.00 30.79
C GLU A 108 -8.07 -14.53 32.17
N LYS A 109 -9.03 -14.71 33.08
CA LYS A 109 -8.78 -15.30 34.40
C LYS A 109 -8.26 -16.74 34.29
N ARG A 110 -8.88 -17.58 33.47
CA ARG A 110 -8.45 -18.98 33.25
C ARG A 110 -7.02 -19.04 32.70
N TYR A 111 -6.73 -18.21 31.70
CA TYR A 111 -5.38 -18.09 31.14
C TYR A 111 -4.36 -17.68 32.20
N TYR A 112 -4.68 -16.64 32.98
CA TYR A 112 -3.82 -16.18 34.08
C TYR A 112 -3.55 -17.29 35.11
N TYR A 113 -4.58 -18.01 35.56
CA TYR A 113 -4.39 -19.10 36.51
C TYR A 113 -3.50 -20.22 35.95
N LYS A 114 -3.71 -20.60 34.69
CA LYS A 114 -2.88 -21.61 34.00
C LYS A 114 -1.43 -21.16 33.89
N ALA A 115 -1.20 -19.89 33.53
CA ALA A 115 0.13 -19.29 33.49
C ALA A 115 0.77 -19.22 34.88
N LYS A 116 0.03 -18.76 35.89
CA LYS A 116 0.51 -18.67 37.28
C LYS A 116 0.91 -20.02 37.85
N ILE A 117 0.13 -21.08 37.58
CA ILE A 117 0.47 -22.44 38.00
C ILE A 117 1.75 -22.92 37.31
N LYS A 118 1.90 -22.61 36.02
CA LYS A 118 3.07 -23.00 35.24
C LYS A 118 4.35 -22.24 35.65
N PHE A 119 4.21 -20.98 36.02
CA PHE A 119 5.30 -20.06 36.35
C PHE A 119 5.15 -19.56 37.79
N ASN A 120 5.29 -20.48 38.74
CA ASN A 120 5.03 -20.23 40.17
C ASN A 120 6.31 -20.02 41.00
N ASP A 121 7.49 -20.31 40.43
CA ASP A 121 8.78 -20.10 41.09
C ASP A 121 9.24 -18.63 40.93
N PRO A 122 9.76 -17.97 41.98
CA PRO A 122 10.46 -16.69 41.87
C PRO A 122 11.50 -16.61 40.72
N GLU A 123 12.21 -17.70 40.41
CA GLU A 123 13.20 -17.71 39.32
C GLU A 123 12.53 -17.65 37.93
N ASP A 124 11.41 -18.37 37.74
CA ASP A 124 10.61 -18.29 36.51
C ASP A 124 10.04 -16.88 36.29
N ILE A 125 9.57 -16.25 37.36
CA ILE A 125 9.02 -14.88 37.31
C ILE A 125 10.12 -13.89 36.89
N ALA A 126 11.33 -14.00 37.46
CA ALA A 126 12.46 -13.14 37.11
C ALA A 126 12.91 -13.35 35.66
N SER A 127 12.97 -14.61 35.20
CA SER A 127 13.28 -14.96 33.81
C SER A 127 12.24 -14.40 32.82
N LEU A 128 10.96 -14.50 33.16
CA LEU A 128 9.86 -13.92 32.37
C LEU A 128 9.95 -12.40 32.31
N GLN A 129 10.25 -11.73 33.42
CA GLN A 129 10.42 -10.27 33.45
C GLN A 129 11.57 -9.81 32.55
N ASN A 130 12.70 -10.50 32.58
CA ASN A 130 13.83 -10.21 31.68
C ASN A 130 13.44 -10.41 30.21
N THR A 131 12.75 -11.51 29.91
CA THR A 131 12.27 -11.82 28.56
C THR A 131 11.30 -10.75 28.06
N ILE A 132 10.34 -10.33 28.89
CA ILE A 132 9.40 -9.24 28.56
C ILE A 132 10.15 -7.94 28.28
N TYR A 133 11.11 -7.59 29.14
CA TYR A 133 11.92 -6.39 28.96
C TYR A 133 12.71 -6.42 27.64
N GLU A 134 13.36 -7.54 27.30
CA GLU A 134 14.09 -7.71 26.04
C GLU A 134 13.16 -7.61 24.82
N PHE A 135 11.97 -8.23 24.89
CA PHE A 135 10.97 -8.11 23.83
C PHE A 135 10.46 -6.67 23.67
N GLU A 136 10.22 -5.94 24.76
CA GLU A 136 9.80 -4.54 24.72
C GLU A 136 10.87 -3.66 24.07
N GLN A 137 12.15 -3.86 24.40
CA GLN A 137 13.24 -3.13 23.76
C GLN A 137 13.33 -3.46 22.27
N THR A 138 13.23 -4.74 21.91
CA THR A 138 13.29 -5.18 20.50
C THR A 138 12.12 -4.63 19.69
N LEU A 139 10.91 -4.66 20.25
CA LEU A 139 9.71 -4.11 19.62
C LEU A 139 9.86 -2.60 19.41
N LYS A 140 10.38 -1.88 20.41
CA LYS A 140 10.62 -0.44 20.32
C LYS A 140 11.63 -0.11 19.22
N LEU A 141 12.73 -0.86 19.12
CA LEU A 141 13.72 -0.69 18.05
C LEU A 141 13.11 -0.96 16.67
N ALA A 142 12.37 -2.05 16.53
CA ALA A 142 11.68 -2.41 15.29
C ALA A 142 10.64 -1.35 14.87
N GLN A 143 9.89 -0.81 15.83
CA GLN A 143 8.93 0.28 15.59
C GLN A 143 9.64 1.57 15.15
N ASN A 144 10.74 1.93 15.79
CA ASN A 144 11.53 3.10 15.40
C ASN A 144 12.09 2.94 13.98
N GLU A 145 12.62 1.76 13.64
CA GLU A 145 13.12 1.51 12.29
C GLU A 145 12.00 1.50 11.25
N ASN A 146 10.82 0.95 11.58
CA ASN A 146 9.65 1.00 10.70
C ASN A 146 9.20 2.45 10.43
N ARG A 147 9.16 3.30 11.47
CA ARG A 147 8.87 4.73 11.31
C ARG A 147 9.92 5.41 10.43
N ARG A 148 11.21 5.14 10.66
CA ARG A 148 12.31 5.71 9.87
C ARG A 148 12.23 5.32 8.40
N GLN A 149 12.05 4.03 8.10
CA GLN A 149 11.92 3.53 6.74
C GLN A 149 10.66 4.06 6.06
N SER A 150 9.53 4.17 6.78
CA SER A 150 8.29 4.73 6.24
C SER A 150 8.45 6.23 5.90
N ALA A 151 9.13 7.00 6.74
CA ALA A 151 9.44 8.40 6.44
C ALA A 151 10.33 8.51 5.18
N LEU A 152 11.35 7.67 5.06
CA LEU A 152 12.23 7.64 3.90
C LEU A 152 11.51 7.23 2.60
N VAL A 153 10.55 6.30 2.68
CA VAL A 153 9.66 5.97 1.55
C VAL A 153 8.90 7.20 1.07
N ASN A 154 8.32 7.97 2.00
CA ASN A 154 7.54 9.15 1.66
C ASN A 154 8.42 10.25 1.05
N GLU A 155 9.55 10.56 1.69
CA GLU A 155 10.52 11.53 1.19
C GLU A 155 11.01 11.20 -0.23
N ARG A 156 11.33 9.92 -0.49
CA ARG A 156 11.75 9.48 -1.83
C ARG A 156 10.63 9.57 -2.85
N ARG A 157 9.39 9.27 -2.48
CA ARG A 157 8.23 9.42 -3.38
C ARG A 157 8.00 10.87 -3.75
N GLU A 158 8.15 11.79 -2.81
CA GLU A 158 8.05 13.23 -3.06
C GLU A 158 9.13 13.69 -4.05
N LYS A 159 10.40 13.34 -3.78
CA LYS A 159 11.52 13.65 -4.69
C LYS A 159 11.36 13.04 -6.08
N ILE A 160 10.83 11.81 -6.19
CA ILE A 160 10.52 11.18 -7.47
C ILE A 160 9.46 12.01 -8.21
N ALA A 161 8.39 12.43 -7.54
CA ALA A 161 7.33 13.22 -8.16
C ALA A 161 7.85 14.60 -8.64
N GLU A 162 8.71 15.24 -7.86
CA GLU A 162 9.37 16.49 -8.25
C GLU A 162 10.24 16.31 -9.51
N LEU A 163 11.10 15.29 -9.53
CA LEU A 163 11.96 14.98 -10.68
C LEU A 163 11.15 14.59 -11.93
N GLU A 164 10.08 13.81 -11.77
CA GLU A 164 9.19 13.44 -12.88
C GLU A 164 8.49 14.68 -13.46
N HIS A 165 8.06 15.60 -12.61
CA HIS A 165 7.50 16.88 -13.03
C HIS A 165 8.54 17.74 -13.76
N GLU A 166 9.75 17.85 -13.22
CA GLU A 166 10.84 18.61 -13.86
C GLU A 166 11.19 18.01 -15.23
N LEU A 167 11.36 16.69 -15.32
CA LEU A 167 11.62 16.00 -16.59
C LEU A 167 10.51 16.25 -17.61
N LYS A 168 9.25 16.28 -17.18
CA LYS A 168 8.13 16.60 -18.06
C LYS A 168 8.26 18.01 -18.65
N LEU A 169 8.61 19.00 -17.83
CA LEU A 169 8.86 20.38 -18.30
C LEU A 169 10.04 20.43 -19.27
N LYS A 170 11.16 19.76 -18.95
CA LYS A 170 12.35 19.73 -19.82
C LYS A 170 12.09 19.03 -21.15
N ASN A 171 11.27 17.99 -21.17
CA ASN A 171 10.87 17.33 -22.43
C ASN A 171 10.00 18.23 -23.31
N ILE A 172 9.18 19.11 -22.73
CA ILE A 172 8.44 20.13 -23.50
C ILE A 172 9.44 21.11 -24.13
N GLU A 173 10.41 21.61 -23.36
CA GLU A 173 11.46 22.50 -23.87
C GLU A 173 12.30 21.83 -24.98
N ALA A 174 12.58 20.53 -24.88
CA ALA A 174 13.26 19.76 -25.93
C ALA A 174 12.41 19.66 -27.22
N THR A 175 11.09 19.60 -27.09
CA THR A 175 10.16 19.66 -28.22
C THR A 175 10.20 21.05 -28.86
N ASP A 176 10.23 22.11 -28.05
CA ASP A 176 10.41 23.49 -28.52
C ASP A 176 11.71 23.66 -29.30
N VAL A 177 12.82 23.03 -28.87
CA VAL A 177 14.09 23.01 -29.63
C VAL A 177 13.89 22.47 -31.05
N SER A 178 13.12 21.40 -31.22
CA SER A 178 12.84 20.83 -32.55
C SER A 178 12.02 21.78 -33.41
N ILE A 179 11.00 22.41 -32.83
CA ILE A 179 10.14 23.39 -33.51
C ILE A 179 10.96 24.61 -33.93
N LEU A 180 11.78 25.16 -33.02
CA LEU A 180 12.64 26.31 -33.29
C LEU A 180 13.66 26.02 -34.40
N LYS A 181 14.20 24.80 -34.46
CA LYS A 181 15.08 24.38 -35.56
C LYS A 181 14.36 24.40 -36.91
N GLU A 182 13.13 23.89 -36.99
CA GLU A 182 12.37 23.91 -38.24
C GLU A 182 11.97 25.34 -38.64
N GLN A 183 11.51 26.16 -37.69
CA GLN A 183 11.20 27.57 -37.94
C GLN A 183 12.43 28.34 -38.44
N LEU A 184 13.62 28.10 -37.87
CA LEU A 184 14.86 28.70 -38.35
C LEU A 184 15.18 28.28 -39.78
N LYS A 185 15.00 27.01 -40.12
CA LYS A 185 15.22 26.49 -41.46
C LYS A 185 14.28 27.17 -42.47
N GLU A 186 12.98 27.22 -42.18
CA GLU A 186 11.97 27.89 -43.03
C GLU A 186 12.31 29.37 -43.25
N ARG A 187 12.70 30.10 -42.19
CA ARG A 187 13.05 31.53 -42.27
C ARG A 187 14.32 31.76 -43.08
N ASN A 188 15.33 30.92 -42.91
CA ASN A 188 16.55 30.99 -43.71
C ASN A 188 16.26 30.73 -45.20
N GLU A 189 15.38 29.78 -45.53
CA GLU A 189 14.95 29.55 -46.92
C GLU A 189 14.24 30.77 -47.53
N VAL A 190 13.39 31.46 -46.76
CA VAL A 190 12.76 32.72 -47.19
C VAL A 190 13.81 33.79 -47.48
N ILE A 191 14.79 33.98 -46.59
CA ILE A 191 15.87 34.95 -46.79
C ILE A 191 16.64 34.62 -48.07
N VAL A 192 17.01 33.36 -48.29
CA VAL A 192 17.70 32.92 -49.51
C VAL A 192 16.87 33.24 -50.76
N ARG A 193 15.56 32.97 -50.75
CA ARG A 193 14.67 33.32 -51.86
C ARG A 193 14.63 34.83 -52.13
N LEU A 194 14.48 35.64 -51.08
CA LEU A 194 14.48 37.11 -51.19
C LEU A 194 15.82 37.64 -51.71
N GLU A 195 16.94 37.04 -51.31
CA GLU A 195 18.27 37.41 -51.79
C GLU A 195 18.48 37.08 -53.27
N ILE A 196 17.95 35.94 -53.74
CA ILE A 196 17.96 35.55 -55.15
C ILE A 196 17.13 36.57 -55.96
N GLU A 197 15.92 36.90 -55.50
CA GLU A 197 15.05 37.90 -56.15
C GLU A 197 15.72 39.28 -56.18
N ARG A 198 16.32 39.72 -55.07
CA ARG A 198 17.06 40.99 -55.01
C ARG A 198 18.23 41.01 -55.99
N LYS A 199 18.96 39.90 -56.15
CA LYS A 199 20.08 39.80 -57.09
C LYS A 199 19.60 39.82 -58.55
N SER A 200 18.47 39.21 -58.88
CA SER A 200 17.94 39.22 -60.26
C SER A 200 17.42 40.61 -60.68
N LEU A 201 16.92 41.41 -59.73
CA LEU A 201 16.45 42.78 -59.95
C LEU A 201 17.57 43.82 -60.17
N SER A 202 18.84 43.49 -59.92
CA SER A 202 19.96 44.45 -60.05
C SER A 202 20.37 44.79 -61.50
N LEU A 203 19.59 44.36 -62.50
CA LEU A 203 19.84 44.56 -63.93
C LEU A 203 18.84 45.59 -64.50
N SER A 204 19.20 46.89 -64.47
CA SER A 204 18.59 48.06 -65.14
C SER A 204 17.16 48.54 -64.77
N ASP A 205 17.00 49.86 -64.62
CA ASP A 205 15.80 50.73 -64.57
C ASP A 205 15.33 51.25 -63.19
N LYS A 206 14.96 52.55 -63.17
CA LYS A 206 14.67 53.39 -61.98
C LYS A 206 13.48 52.91 -61.14
N GLU A 207 12.54 52.18 -61.75
CA GLU A 207 11.41 51.53 -61.06
C GLU A 207 11.84 50.37 -60.16
N LYS A 208 13.03 49.78 -60.41
CA LYS A 208 13.57 48.68 -59.60
C LYS A 208 14.20 49.14 -58.28
N GLU A 209 14.58 50.42 -58.14
CA GLU A 209 15.22 50.90 -56.89
C GLU A 209 14.25 50.88 -55.70
N ASN A 210 12.98 51.26 -55.92
CA ASN A 210 11.95 51.14 -54.89
C ASN A 210 11.74 49.68 -54.47
N ARG A 211 11.68 48.77 -55.45
CA ARG A 211 11.53 47.32 -55.19
C ARG A 211 12.75 46.71 -54.50
N LEU A 212 13.96 47.16 -54.84
CA LEU A 212 15.20 46.77 -54.16
C LEU A 212 15.23 47.27 -52.72
N SER A 213 14.73 48.47 -52.45
CA SER A 213 14.59 49.00 -51.09
C SER A 213 13.65 48.12 -50.25
N GLU A 214 12.46 47.80 -50.79
CA GLU A 214 11.48 46.91 -50.14
C GLU A 214 12.09 45.53 -49.83
N LEU A 215 12.84 44.94 -50.77
CA LEU A 215 13.50 43.65 -50.57
C LEU A 215 14.60 43.72 -49.50
N ARG A 216 15.41 44.79 -49.48
CA ARG A 216 16.42 45.01 -48.42
C ARG A 216 15.76 45.09 -47.05
N GLU A 217 14.65 45.82 -46.93
CA GLU A 217 13.90 45.94 -45.69
C GLU A 217 13.30 44.59 -45.26
N SER A 218 12.69 43.86 -46.19
CA SER A 218 12.16 42.51 -45.93
C SER A 218 13.24 41.54 -45.43
N ILE A 219 14.41 41.50 -46.10
CA ILE A 219 15.55 40.68 -45.68
C ILE A 219 16.05 41.10 -44.29
N LYS A 220 16.15 42.40 -44.01
CA LYS A 220 16.54 42.92 -42.69
C LYS A 220 15.56 42.46 -41.61
N ASN A 221 14.26 42.53 -41.88
CA ASN A 221 13.21 42.10 -40.95
C ASN A 221 13.27 40.59 -40.70
N GLN A 222 13.44 39.77 -41.76
CA GLN A 222 13.59 38.32 -41.59
C GLN A 222 14.87 37.97 -40.81
N ASN A 223 15.99 38.65 -41.06
CA ASN A 223 17.23 38.45 -40.30
C ASN A 223 17.09 38.78 -38.81
N ALA A 224 16.30 39.81 -38.47
CA ALA A 224 15.99 40.12 -37.07
C ALA A 224 15.21 38.98 -36.39
N VAL A 225 14.20 38.42 -37.08
CA VAL A 225 13.44 37.26 -36.59
C VAL A 225 14.35 36.04 -36.42
N VAL A 226 15.25 35.77 -37.37
CA VAL A 226 16.22 34.67 -37.25
C VAL A 226 17.15 34.85 -36.05
N ALA A 227 17.59 36.08 -35.76
CA ALA A 227 18.42 36.35 -34.59
C ALA A 227 17.68 36.02 -33.28
N GLU A 228 16.42 36.46 -33.15
CA GLU A 228 15.58 36.17 -31.98
C GLU A 228 15.33 34.65 -31.81
N LEU A 229 15.03 33.94 -32.91
CA LEU A 229 14.82 32.49 -32.88
C LEU A 229 16.10 31.73 -32.49
N ARG A 230 17.28 32.20 -32.91
CA ARG A 230 18.57 31.61 -32.50
C ARG A 230 18.83 31.79 -31.01
N GLU A 231 18.51 32.95 -30.46
CA GLU A 231 18.65 33.20 -29.02
C GLU A 231 17.77 32.24 -28.20
N LYS A 232 16.49 32.13 -28.55
CA LYS A 232 15.56 31.18 -27.93
C LYS A 232 16.02 29.73 -28.08
N LEU A 233 16.56 29.37 -29.25
CA LEU A 233 17.07 28.02 -29.48
C LEU A 233 18.24 27.69 -28.55
N VAL A 234 19.19 28.60 -28.35
CA VAL A 234 20.32 28.40 -27.45
C VAL A 234 19.85 28.19 -26.01
N THR A 235 18.89 29.00 -25.53
CA THR A 235 18.34 28.84 -24.18
C THR A 235 17.64 27.50 -24.01
N SER A 236 16.77 27.11 -24.94
CA SER A 236 16.03 25.83 -24.84
C SER A 236 16.95 24.61 -25.00
N GLN A 237 18.01 24.70 -25.80
CA GLN A 237 19.01 23.62 -25.92
C GLN A 237 19.78 23.40 -24.62
N LYS A 238 20.15 24.48 -23.93
CA LYS A 238 20.85 24.39 -22.64
C LYS A 238 20.00 23.68 -21.60
N GLU A 239 18.70 23.94 -21.59
CA GLU A 239 17.79 23.29 -20.65
C GLU A 239 17.50 21.81 -21.02
N ALA A 240 17.31 21.51 -22.30
CA ALA A 240 17.16 20.13 -22.78
C ALA A 240 18.40 19.25 -22.51
N ALA A 241 19.60 19.84 -22.47
CA ALA A 241 20.84 19.11 -22.15
C ALA A 241 20.88 18.52 -20.72
N LYS A 242 20.00 18.98 -19.81
CA LYS A 242 19.91 18.46 -18.43
C LYS A 242 19.10 17.16 -18.32
N ILE A 243 18.31 16.81 -19.34
CA ILE A 243 17.40 15.66 -19.33
C ILE A 243 18.10 14.33 -19.00
N PRO A 244 19.27 13.98 -19.59
CA PRO A 244 19.93 12.71 -19.29
C PRO A 244 20.35 12.58 -17.83
N GLU A 245 20.86 13.66 -17.24
CA GLU A 245 21.29 13.69 -15.84
C GLU A 245 20.09 13.53 -14.90
N LEU A 246 19.01 14.29 -15.13
CA LEU A 246 17.77 14.17 -14.35
C LEU A 246 17.15 12.76 -14.45
N SER A 247 17.20 12.16 -15.65
CA SER A 247 16.70 10.80 -15.87
C SER A 247 17.53 9.76 -15.09
N GLN A 248 18.85 9.92 -15.06
CA GLN A 248 19.72 9.04 -14.27
C GLN A 248 19.47 9.18 -12.77
N GLN A 249 19.27 10.41 -12.27
CA GLN A 249 18.93 10.66 -10.87
C GLN A 249 17.59 10.02 -10.50
N LEU A 250 16.58 10.14 -11.36
CA LEU A 250 15.27 9.53 -11.17
C LEU A 250 15.36 8.00 -11.08
N GLU A 251 16.09 7.35 -11.98
CA GLU A 251 16.25 5.89 -11.96
C GLU A 251 16.96 5.40 -10.69
N LYS A 252 18.03 6.09 -10.29
CA LYS A 252 18.71 5.79 -9.01
C LYS A 252 17.75 5.90 -7.83
N LEU A 253 16.95 6.96 -7.78
CA LEU A 253 16.01 7.21 -6.70
C LEU A 253 14.89 6.16 -6.66
N LYS A 254 14.43 5.68 -7.83
CA LYS A 254 13.46 4.57 -7.96
C LYS A 254 14.04 3.26 -7.44
N GLN A 255 15.30 2.94 -7.73
CA GLN A 255 15.98 1.77 -7.19
C GLN A 255 16.07 1.83 -5.65
N GLU A 256 16.53 2.97 -5.11
CA GLU A 256 16.61 3.17 -3.66
C GLU A 256 15.24 3.08 -2.97
N LEU A 257 14.18 3.58 -3.61
CA LEU A 257 12.81 3.44 -3.11
C LEU A 257 12.40 1.95 -3.03
N ALA A 258 12.69 1.16 -4.07
CA ALA A 258 12.38 -0.26 -4.09
C ALA A 258 13.11 -1.03 -2.98
N GLU A 259 14.40 -0.75 -2.76
CA GLU A 259 15.18 -1.36 -1.69
C GLU A 259 14.60 -1.07 -0.30
N THR A 260 14.23 0.18 -0.04
CA THR A 260 13.66 0.58 1.25
C THR A 260 12.24 0.04 1.44
N GLN A 261 11.45 -0.09 0.38
CA GLN A 261 10.17 -0.80 0.45
C GLN A 261 10.37 -2.27 0.79
N MET A 262 11.35 -2.94 0.18
CA MET A 262 11.67 -4.34 0.52
C MET A 262 12.08 -4.47 1.99
N LYS A 263 12.98 -3.61 2.49
CA LYS A 263 13.36 -3.57 3.90
C LYS A 263 12.16 -3.39 4.83
N LEU A 264 11.26 -2.46 4.51
CA LEU A 264 10.03 -2.22 5.28
C LEU A 264 9.13 -3.46 5.31
N THR A 265 9.04 -4.17 4.19
CA THR A 265 8.23 -5.39 4.06
C THR A 265 8.83 -6.52 4.91
N ASN A 266 10.15 -6.67 4.87
CA ASN A 266 10.89 -7.65 5.67
C ASN A 266 10.74 -7.39 7.17
N ILE A 267 10.83 -6.14 7.62
CA ILE A 267 10.61 -5.77 9.03
C ILE A 267 9.19 -6.14 9.47
N LYS A 268 8.18 -5.87 8.63
CA LYS A 268 6.78 -6.24 8.93
C LYS A 268 6.61 -7.76 9.02
N LEU A 269 7.20 -8.50 8.08
CA LEU A 269 7.17 -9.97 8.06
C LEU A 269 7.90 -10.57 9.26
N GLN A 270 9.08 -10.07 9.63
CA GLN A 270 9.81 -10.51 10.82
C GLN A 270 9.01 -10.26 12.11
N ASN A 271 8.37 -9.09 12.23
CA ASN A 271 7.51 -8.82 13.39
C ASN A 271 6.31 -9.78 13.44
N GLN A 272 5.75 -10.13 12.28
CA GLN A 272 4.63 -11.06 12.19
C GLN A 272 5.05 -12.51 12.46
N SER A 273 6.24 -12.92 11.99
CA SER A 273 6.79 -14.26 12.23
C SER A 273 7.22 -14.43 13.68
N LEU A 274 7.78 -13.41 14.33
CA LEU A 274 8.06 -13.43 15.77
C LEU A 274 6.78 -13.62 16.60
N LEU A 275 5.66 -13.00 16.16
CA LEU A 275 4.36 -13.24 16.76
C LEU A 275 3.93 -14.71 16.59
N LEU A 276 3.98 -15.24 15.36
CA LEU A 276 3.60 -16.64 15.07
C LEU A 276 4.52 -17.69 15.72
N GLU A 277 5.82 -17.44 15.81
CA GLU A 277 6.76 -18.36 16.46
C GLU A 277 6.55 -18.40 17.97
N SER A 278 6.11 -17.28 18.56
CA SER A 278 5.68 -17.24 19.96
C SER A 278 4.42 -18.09 20.19
N GLU A 279 3.47 -18.05 19.24
CA GLU A 279 2.24 -18.85 19.25
C GLU A 279 2.54 -20.36 19.04
N LEU A 280 3.40 -20.73 18.09
CA LEU A 280 3.80 -22.11 17.80
C LEU A 280 4.62 -22.75 18.94
N LYS A 281 5.45 -21.97 19.64
CA LYS A 281 6.14 -22.45 20.86
C LYS A 281 5.16 -22.69 22.01
N GLN A 282 4.06 -21.94 22.08
CA GLN A 282 2.99 -22.21 23.04
C GLN A 282 2.22 -23.50 22.70
N GLU A 283 1.89 -23.74 21.43
CA GLU A 283 1.22 -24.97 20.99
C GLU A 283 2.06 -26.24 21.21
N LYS A 284 3.36 -26.23 20.86
CA LYS A 284 4.24 -27.41 21.04
C LYS A 284 4.40 -27.82 22.49
N ASN A 285 4.50 -26.84 23.39
CA ASN A 285 4.55 -27.11 24.83
C ASN A 285 3.23 -27.70 25.37
N HIS A 286 2.10 -27.43 24.69
CA HIS A 286 0.80 -28.00 25.02
C HIS A 286 0.64 -29.45 24.51
N ALA A 287 1.19 -29.75 23.33
CA ALA A 287 1.23 -31.11 22.79
C ALA A 287 2.13 -32.06 23.60
N GLN A 288 3.20 -31.55 24.22
CA GLN A 288 4.12 -32.36 25.02
C GLN A 288 3.62 -32.67 26.44
N THR A 289 2.70 -31.89 26.98
CA THR A 289 2.07 -32.13 28.30
C THR A 289 0.83 -33.03 28.23
N THR A 290 0.34 -33.34 27.02
CA THR A 290 -0.85 -34.19 26.81
C THR A 290 -0.52 -35.64 26.42
N ILE A 291 0.76 -36.00 26.29
CA ILE A 291 1.20 -37.39 26.10
C ILE A 291 1.81 -37.87 27.43
N SER A 292 0.96 -38.41 28.32
CA SER A 292 1.43 -39.21 29.46
C SER A 292 2.02 -40.53 28.97
N PRO A 293 3.09 -41.05 29.61
CA PRO A 293 3.64 -42.36 29.28
C PRO A 293 2.67 -43.45 29.73
N GLU A 294 2.30 -44.35 28.82
CA GLU A 294 1.66 -45.61 29.17
C GLU A 294 2.54 -46.36 30.17
N ASN A 295 2.07 -46.47 31.41
CA ASN A 295 2.70 -47.28 32.43
C ASN A 295 2.11 -48.70 32.31
N PRO A 296 2.92 -49.73 32.00
CA PRO A 296 2.42 -51.08 31.89
C PRO A 296 2.15 -51.63 33.30
N SER A 297 0.88 -51.67 33.70
CA SER A 297 0.47 -52.29 34.96
C SER A 297 0.67 -53.81 34.90
N THR A 298 1.57 -54.25 35.76
CA THR A 298 1.86 -55.60 36.22
C THR A 298 0.59 -56.36 36.63
N ASN A 299 0.41 -57.57 36.06
CA ASN A 299 -0.55 -58.57 36.55
C ASN A 299 0.05 -59.30 37.76
N GLN A 300 -0.65 -59.25 38.90
CA GLN A 300 -0.65 -60.29 39.94
C GLN A 300 -2.09 -60.73 40.16
#